data_AF-A0A967M3P0-F1
#
_entry.id   AF-A0A967M3P0-F1
#
_cell.length_a   1.000
_cell.length_b   1.000
_cell.length_c   1.000
_cell.angle_alpha   90.00
_cell.angle_beta   90.00
_cell.angle_gamma   90.00
#
_symmetry.space_group_name_H-M   'P 1'
#
loop_
_entity.id
_entity.type
_entity.pdbx_description
1 polymer ?
#
loop_
_entity_poly.entity_id
_entity_poly.type
_entity_poly.pdbx_seq_one_letter_code
_entity_poly.pdbx_strand_id
1 'polypeptide(L)'
;TESDNAVNMAAIADAIRKDKGRVFYCWRPSLVWIQFDILELEEPAYDPSCHNMISPAEDPEWYEKSKVSCASEERKVYIAWSKALEERLPVVTHLLGNIQLTAEMVSAWAYEIGGKNRDPGEVMKEWIAANKETVDKWLGM
;
A
#
# COMPACT_ATOMS: atom_id res chain seq x y z
N THR A 1 15.17 -5.80 9.64
CA THR A 1 15.31 -4.39 10.07
C THR A 1 14.51 -3.55 9.11
N GLU A 2 13.33 -3.12 9.53
CA GLU A 2 12.59 -2.11 8.80
C GLU A 2 13.34 -0.79 9.02
N SER A 3 14.16 -0.39 8.05
CA SER A 3 14.70 0.96 8.04
C SER A 3 13.52 1.93 7.98
N ASP A 4 13.58 2.98 8.78
CA ASP A 4 12.65 4.11 8.74
C ASP A 4 12.36 4.47 7.27
N ASN A 5 11.08 4.61 6.92
CA ASN A 5 10.64 4.91 5.57
C ASN A 5 11.40 6.12 4.99
N ALA A 6 11.68 7.14 5.80
CA ALA A 6 12.47 8.30 5.38
C ALA A 6 13.91 7.94 4.97
N VAL A 7 14.55 7.03 5.71
CA VAL A 7 15.91 6.54 5.40
C VAL A 7 15.91 5.75 4.10
N ASN A 8 14.88 4.91 3.88
CA ASN A 8 14.75 4.17 2.61
C ASN A 8 14.57 5.10 1.42
N MET A 9 13.68 6.09 1.52
CA MET A 9 13.46 7.06 0.44
C MET A 9 14.72 7.86 0.12
N ALA A 10 15.45 8.33 1.14
CA ALA A 10 16.71 9.05 0.93
C ALA A 10 17.77 8.17 0.23
N ALA A 11 17.83 6.88 0.59
CA ALA A 11 18.80 5.95 0.03
C ALA A 11 18.45 5.53 -1.41
N ILE A 12 17.17 5.53 -1.78
CA ILE A 12 16.71 5.37 -3.17
C ILE A 12 17.07 6.62 -3.99
N ALA A 13 16.74 7.81 -3.48
CA ALA A 13 17.05 9.08 -4.14
C ALA A 13 18.56 9.25 -4.40
N ASP A 14 19.40 8.89 -3.42
CA ASP A 14 20.85 8.95 -3.55
C ASP A 14 21.39 7.96 -4.60
N ALA A 15 20.82 6.76 -4.69
CA ALA A 15 21.20 5.77 -5.69
C ALA A 15 20.88 6.26 -7.11
N ILE A 16 19.68 6.81 -7.33
CA ILE A 16 19.26 7.40 -8.61
C ILE A 16 20.18 8.56 -9.00
N ARG A 17 20.43 9.49 -8.06
CA ARG A 17 21.32 10.64 -8.29
C ARG A 17 22.74 10.24 -8.67
N LYS A 18 23.22 9.09 -8.15
CA LYS A 18 24.56 8.57 -8.40
C LYS A 18 24.63 7.57 -9.57
N ASP A 19 23.52 7.36 -10.28
CA ASP A 19 23.40 6.36 -11.34
C ASP A 19 23.87 4.96 -10.88
N LYS A 20 23.42 4.56 -9.68
CA LYS A 20 23.75 3.26 -9.08
C LYS A 20 22.51 2.38 -9.03
N GLY A 21 22.63 1.17 -9.55
CA GLY A 21 21.61 0.13 -9.40
C GLY A 21 21.34 -0.18 -7.93
N ARG A 22 20.06 -0.24 -7.56
CA ARG A 22 19.59 -0.61 -6.23
C ARG A 22 18.38 -1.52 -6.35
N VAL A 23 18.41 -2.64 -5.66
CA VAL A 23 17.24 -3.52 -5.46
C VAL A 23 16.79 -3.37 -4.01
N PHE A 24 15.49 -3.23 -3.79
CA PHE A 24 14.90 -3.05 -2.48
C PHE A 24 13.47 -3.61 -2.44
N TYR A 25 12.99 -3.88 -1.24
CA TYR A 25 11.61 -4.31 -1.01
C TYR A 25 10.66 -3.11 -0.99
N CYS A 26 9.50 -3.24 -1.63
CA CYS A 26 8.40 -2.29 -1.52
C CYS A 26 7.04 -3.00 -1.60
N TRP A 27 5.97 -2.25 -1.36
CA TRP A 27 4.59 -2.68 -1.53
C TRP A 27 3.82 -1.64 -2.34
N ARG A 28 2.73 -2.08 -2.97
CA ARG A 28 1.75 -1.22 -3.63
C ARG A 28 0.42 -1.31 -2.87
N PRO A 29 -0.27 -0.19 -2.57
CA PRO A 29 0.09 1.20 -2.87
C PRO A 29 1.17 1.81 -1.95
N SER A 30 1.97 2.74 -2.48
CA SER A 30 3.00 3.49 -1.75
C SER A 30 3.47 4.73 -2.54
N LEU A 31 4.02 5.75 -1.85
CA LEU A 31 4.48 7.00 -2.47
C LEU A 31 5.70 6.83 -3.40
N VAL A 32 6.51 5.79 -3.17
CA VAL A 32 7.77 5.57 -3.91
C VAL A 32 7.53 5.37 -5.41
N TRP A 33 6.37 4.80 -5.77
CA TRP A 33 5.94 4.56 -7.15
C TRP A 33 5.60 5.83 -7.93
N ILE A 34 5.38 6.94 -7.23
CA ILE A 34 5.13 8.27 -7.82
C ILE A 34 6.40 9.11 -7.75
N GLN A 35 7.16 9.01 -6.66
CA GLN A 35 8.29 9.86 -6.39
C GLN A 35 9.53 9.54 -7.24
N PHE A 36 9.69 8.27 -7.63
CA PHE A 36 10.89 7.81 -8.33
C PHE A 36 10.53 7.00 -9.58
N ASP A 37 11.41 7.06 -10.58
CA ASP A 37 11.34 6.19 -11.74
C ASP A 37 11.92 4.81 -11.35
N ILE A 38 11.03 3.92 -10.93
CA ILE A 38 11.33 2.56 -10.50
C ILE A 38 10.41 1.58 -11.21
N LEU A 39 10.84 0.33 -11.30
CA LEU A 39 10.05 -0.76 -11.83
C LEU A 39 10.03 -1.92 -10.84
N GLU A 40 8.93 -2.68 -10.89
CA GLU A 40 8.82 -3.94 -10.19
C GLU A 40 9.59 -5.03 -10.95
N LEU A 41 10.33 -5.87 -10.25
CA LEU A 41 11.01 -7.01 -10.85
C LEU A 41 9.98 -8.09 -11.21
N GLU A 42 10.10 -8.67 -12.39
CA GLU A 42 9.22 -9.77 -12.80
C GLU A 42 9.57 -11.05 -12.04
N GLU A 43 8.58 -11.63 -11.38
CA GLU A 43 8.67 -12.90 -10.65
C GLU A 43 7.68 -13.92 -11.25
N PRO A 44 7.94 -15.23 -11.13
CA PRO A 44 6.94 -16.24 -11.48
C PRO A 44 5.64 -16.01 -10.69
N ALA A 45 4.49 -16.23 -11.31
CA ALA A 45 3.20 -16.06 -10.64
C ALA A 45 3.12 -16.88 -9.34
N TYR A 46 2.44 -16.33 -8.33
CA TYR A 46 2.24 -17.01 -7.06
C TYR A 46 1.58 -18.39 -7.26
N ASP A 47 2.19 -19.42 -6.67
CA ASP A 47 1.60 -20.73 -6.49
C ASP A 47 1.89 -21.20 -5.05
N PRO A 48 0.91 -21.74 -4.32
CA PRO A 48 1.13 -22.19 -2.94
C PRO A 48 2.28 -23.20 -2.78
N SER A 49 2.59 -23.99 -3.81
CA SER A 49 3.69 -24.97 -3.80
C SER A 49 5.09 -24.35 -3.93
N CYS A 50 5.20 -23.13 -4.49
CA CYS A 50 6.46 -22.42 -4.62
C CYS A 50 6.70 -21.40 -3.50
N HIS A 51 5.79 -21.31 -2.53
CA HIS A 51 5.81 -20.29 -1.48
C HIS A 51 5.73 -20.90 -0.07
N ASN A 52 6.82 -21.55 0.36
CA ASN A 52 7.00 -22.02 1.73
C ASN A 52 7.82 -20.99 2.53
N MET A 53 7.14 -20.10 3.26
CA MET A 53 7.79 -19.10 4.11
C MET A 53 7.47 -19.38 5.57
N ILE A 54 8.49 -19.72 6.36
CA ILE A 54 8.37 -20.01 7.78
C ILE A 54 8.83 -18.79 8.57
N SER A 55 8.04 -18.37 9.56
CA SER A 55 8.42 -17.25 10.42
C SER A 55 9.48 -17.68 11.45
N PRO A 56 10.42 -16.79 11.84
CA PRO A 56 11.33 -17.07 12.96
C PRO A 56 10.63 -17.40 14.28
N ALA A 57 9.37 -16.99 14.45
CA ALA A 57 8.56 -17.33 15.62
C ALA A 57 7.99 -18.75 15.57
N GLU A 58 7.85 -19.32 14.37
CA GLU A 58 7.32 -20.67 14.16
C GLU A 58 8.41 -21.73 14.26
N ASP A 59 9.60 -21.48 13.72
CA ASP A 59 10.74 -22.40 13.75
C ASP A 59 12.09 -21.64 13.82
N PRO A 60 12.99 -21.94 14.77
CA PRO A 60 14.32 -21.33 14.79
C PRO A 60 15.18 -21.66 13.56
N GLU A 61 14.92 -22.78 12.88
CA GLU A 61 15.57 -23.19 11.62
C GLU A 61 14.84 -22.66 10.37
N TRP A 62 13.97 -21.66 10.52
CA TRP A 62 13.15 -21.09 9.44
C TRP A 62 13.95 -20.74 8.18
N TYR A 63 15.18 -20.24 8.33
CA TYR A 63 16.00 -19.77 7.20
C TYR A 63 16.35 -20.90 6.24
N GLU A 64 16.76 -22.05 6.78
CA GLU A 64 17.12 -23.23 5.98
C GLU A 64 15.89 -24.00 5.48
N LYS A 65 14.77 -23.93 6.22
CA LYS A 65 13.53 -24.64 5.89
C LYS A 65 12.61 -23.87 4.95
N SER A 66 12.76 -22.54 4.87
CA SER A 66 11.96 -21.70 3.97
C SER A 66 12.46 -21.81 2.53
N LYS A 67 11.52 -21.85 1.59
CA LYS A 67 11.79 -21.77 0.16
C LYS A 67 10.67 -21.01 -0.53
N VAL A 68 11.02 -19.86 -1.11
CA VAL A 68 10.14 -19.03 -1.92
C VAL A 68 10.79 -18.84 -3.28
N SER A 69 10.12 -19.23 -4.37
CA SER A 69 10.63 -19.14 -5.74
C SER A 69 9.65 -18.52 -6.73
N CYS A 70 8.67 -17.78 -6.21
CA CYS A 70 7.64 -17.10 -6.98
C CYS A 70 7.21 -15.83 -6.23
N ALA A 71 6.41 -15.02 -6.89
CA ALA A 71 5.81 -13.82 -6.33
C ALA A 71 5.03 -14.12 -5.06
N SER A 72 4.89 -13.11 -4.20
CA SER A 72 4.00 -13.18 -3.05
C SER A 72 2.52 -13.24 -3.47
N GLU A 73 1.69 -13.84 -2.63
CA GLU A 73 0.23 -13.78 -2.80
C GLU A 73 -0.27 -12.34 -2.79
N GLU A 74 -1.19 -12.01 -3.69
CA GLU A 74 -1.83 -10.70 -3.72
C GLU A 74 -2.64 -10.47 -2.44
N ARG A 75 -2.28 -9.42 -1.70
CA ARG A 75 -2.94 -9.08 -0.43
C ARG A 75 -4.14 -8.17 -0.67
N LYS A 76 -5.24 -8.48 0.02
CA LYS A 76 -6.45 -7.64 0.04
C LYS A 76 -6.47 -6.75 1.27
N VAL A 77 -6.76 -5.47 1.06
CA VAL A 77 -6.95 -4.49 2.14
C VAL A 77 -8.44 -4.25 2.31
N TYR A 78 -8.90 -4.24 3.56
CA TYR A 78 -10.32 -4.08 3.89
C TYR A 78 -10.52 -2.88 4.81
N ILE A 79 -11.62 -2.17 4.60
CA ILE A 79 -12.15 -1.21 5.58
C ILE A 79 -13.00 -2.00 6.57
N ALA A 80 -12.58 -2.04 7.82
CA ALA A 80 -13.28 -2.73 8.89
C ALA A 80 -13.96 -1.72 9.84
N TRP A 81 -15.15 -2.06 10.31
CA TRP A 81 -15.87 -1.32 11.35
C TRP A 81 -16.44 -2.27 12.41
N SER A 82 -16.83 -1.71 13.56
CA SER A 82 -17.49 -2.49 14.61
C SER A 82 -18.93 -2.80 14.25
N LYS A 83 -19.42 -4.02 14.57
CA LYS A 83 -20.82 -4.40 14.32
C LYS A 83 -21.83 -3.42 14.95
N ALA A 84 -21.54 -2.92 16.15
CA ALA A 84 -22.37 -1.93 16.83
C ALA A 84 -22.51 -0.60 16.06
N LEU A 85 -21.60 -0.29 15.13
CA LEU A 85 -21.71 0.90 14.28
C LEU A 85 -22.86 0.80 13.28
N GLU A 86 -23.24 -0.40 12.86
CA GLU A 86 -24.34 -0.63 11.91
C GLU A 86 -25.68 -0.19 12.50
N GLU A 87 -25.90 -0.44 13.80
CA GLU A 87 -27.09 0.02 14.51
C GLU A 87 -27.02 1.52 14.81
N ARG A 88 -25.85 2.02 15.22
CA ARG A 88 -25.70 3.40 15.69
C ARG A 88 -25.70 4.42 14.54
N LEU A 89 -25.05 4.11 13.41
CA LEU A 89 -24.84 5.01 12.28
C LEU A 89 -24.83 4.23 10.95
N PRO A 90 -25.98 3.68 10.51
CA PRO A 90 -26.07 2.86 9.30
C PRO A 90 -25.65 3.58 8.02
N VAL A 91 -25.82 4.91 7.96
CA VAL A 91 -25.37 5.71 6.81
C VAL A 91 -23.84 5.69 6.68
N VAL A 92 -23.12 5.70 7.80
CA VAL A 92 -21.65 5.64 7.81
C VAL A 92 -21.18 4.26 7.39
N THR A 93 -21.81 3.19 7.86
CA THR A 93 -21.42 1.82 7.46
C THR A 93 -21.74 1.56 5.99
N HIS A 94 -22.82 2.14 5.45
CA HIS A 94 -23.11 2.09 4.01
C HIS A 94 -22.02 2.77 3.18
N LEU A 95 -21.62 3.99 3.57
CA LEU A 95 -20.50 4.69 2.96
C LEU A 95 -19.23 3.83 3.01
N LEU A 96 -18.83 3.37 4.20
CA LEU A 96 -17.60 2.58 4.40
C LEU A 96 -17.61 1.29 3.57
N GLY A 97 -18.76 0.62 3.44
CA GLY A 97 -18.91 -0.60 2.65
C GLY A 97 -18.85 -0.37 1.13
N ASN A 98 -19.16 0.84 0.67
CA ASN A 98 -19.15 1.19 -0.75
C ASN A 98 -17.84 1.86 -1.22
N ILE A 99 -16.96 2.27 -0.31
CA ILE A 99 -15.68 2.86 -0.66
C ILE A 99 -14.87 1.87 -1.51
N GLN A 100 -14.47 2.33 -2.70
CA GLN A 100 -13.57 1.61 -3.59
C GLN A 100 -12.30 2.43 -3.80
N LEU A 101 -11.17 1.89 -3.33
CA LEU A 101 -9.86 2.54 -3.44
C LEU A 101 -9.01 1.78 -4.45
N THR A 102 -8.47 2.48 -5.43
CA THR A 102 -7.44 1.91 -6.30
C THR A 102 -6.05 2.16 -5.72
N ALA A 103 -5.08 1.35 -6.13
CA ALA A 103 -3.69 1.53 -5.71
C ALA A 103 -3.13 2.89 -6.14
N GLU A 104 -3.53 3.40 -7.30
CA GLU A 104 -3.12 4.69 -7.84
C GLU A 104 -3.64 5.84 -6.98
N MET A 105 -4.92 5.78 -6.57
CA MET A 105 -5.52 6.77 -5.69
C MET A 105 -4.76 6.87 -4.36
N VAL A 106 -4.54 5.73 -3.72
CA VAL A 106 -3.85 5.69 -2.41
C VAL A 106 -2.39 6.12 -2.53
N SER A 107 -1.69 5.72 -3.61
CA SER A 107 -0.30 6.13 -3.86
C SER A 107 -0.18 7.63 -4.11
N ALA A 108 -1.12 8.22 -4.84
CA ALA A 108 -1.19 9.66 -5.07
C ALA A 108 -1.43 10.43 -3.76
N TRP A 109 -2.37 9.99 -2.93
CA TRP A 109 -2.61 10.59 -1.61
C TRP A 109 -1.37 10.47 -0.71
N ALA A 110 -0.73 9.31 -0.68
CA ALA A 110 0.49 9.09 0.10
C ALA A 110 1.63 10.02 -0.35
N TYR A 111 1.73 10.31 -1.65
CA TYR A 111 2.71 11.24 -2.17
C TYR A 111 2.40 12.70 -1.81
N GLU A 112 1.14 13.15 -1.93
CA GLU A 112 0.75 14.50 -1.53
C GLU A 112 0.95 14.73 -0.01
N ILE A 113 0.59 13.74 0.81
CA ILE A 113 0.68 13.85 2.26
C ILE A 113 2.11 13.65 2.74
N GLY A 114 2.69 12.48 2.48
CA GLY A 114 4.01 12.12 3.01
C GLY A 114 5.18 12.66 2.18
N GLY A 115 5.05 12.66 0.85
CA GLY A 115 6.10 13.12 -0.05
C GLY A 115 6.23 14.64 -0.12
N LYS A 116 5.10 15.36 -0.15
CA LYS A 116 5.06 16.84 -0.18
C LYS A 116 4.78 17.49 1.17
N ASN A 117 4.58 16.69 2.22
CA ASN A 117 4.30 17.15 3.58
C ASN A 117 3.07 18.08 3.66
N ARG A 118 2.01 17.76 2.89
CA ARG A 118 0.75 18.51 2.91
C ARG A 118 -0.15 18.01 4.04
N ASP A 119 -1.01 18.89 4.54
CA ASP A 119 -2.04 18.50 5.50
C ASP A 119 -3.01 17.46 4.88
N PRO A 120 -3.25 16.31 5.54
CA PRO A 120 -4.16 15.29 5.04
C PRO A 120 -5.59 15.79 4.81
N GLY A 121 -6.10 16.67 5.69
CA GLY A 121 -7.45 17.21 5.60
C GLY A 121 -7.64 18.06 4.35
N GLU A 122 -6.69 18.97 4.08
CA GLU A 122 -6.73 19.80 2.87
C GLU A 122 -6.57 18.96 1.59
N VAL A 123 -5.65 17.99 1.56
CA VAL A 123 -5.49 17.08 0.41
C VAL A 123 -6.79 16.33 0.12
N MET A 124 -7.41 15.74 1.15
CA MET A 124 -8.67 15.01 0.97
C MET A 124 -9.83 15.92 0.57
N LYS A 125 -9.90 17.13 1.11
CA LYS A 125 -10.94 18.10 0.75
C LYS A 125 -10.85 18.52 -0.71
N GLU A 126 -9.65 18.85 -1.20
CA GLU A 126 -9.41 19.16 -2.61
C GLU A 126 -9.71 17.95 -3.50
N TRP A 127 -9.25 16.76 -3.11
CA TRP A 127 -9.49 15.54 -3.87
C TRP A 127 -10.98 15.22 -3.97
N ILE A 128 -11.73 15.31 -2.87
CA ILE A 128 -13.19 15.10 -2.86
C ILE A 128 -13.88 16.11 -3.78
N ALA A 129 -13.50 17.39 -3.72
CA ALA A 129 -14.07 18.43 -4.57
C ALA A 129 -13.83 18.13 -6.07
N ALA A 130 -12.66 17.59 -6.42
CA ALA A 130 -12.31 17.21 -7.78
C ALA A 130 -12.90 15.86 -8.24
N ASN A 131 -13.32 14.99 -7.30
CA ASN A 131 -13.75 13.62 -7.58
C ASN A 131 -15.18 13.35 -7.06
N LYS A 132 -16.05 14.36 -7.13
CA LYS A 132 -17.40 14.31 -6.57
C LYS A 132 -18.21 13.10 -7.05
N GLU A 133 -18.17 12.77 -8.35
CA GLU A 133 -18.90 11.62 -8.90
C GLU A 133 -18.47 10.29 -8.24
N THR A 134 -17.18 10.11 -7.99
CA THR A 134 -16.66 8.93 -7.31
C THR A 134 -17.15 8.85 -5.87
N VAL A 135 -17.13 9.97 -5.15
CA VAL A 135 -17.57 10.04 -3.75
C VAL A 135 -19.10 9.86 -3.64
N ASP A 136 -19.85 10.40 -4.59
CA ASP A 136 -21.31 10.24 -4.66
C ASP A 136 -21.70 8.76 -4.82
N LYS A 137 -20.98 8.01 -5.66
CA LYS A 137 -21.15 6.54 -5.77
C LYS A 137 -20.92 5.82 -4.46
N TRP A 138 -19.93 6.24 -3.66
CA TRP A 138 -19.70 5.65 -2.33
C TRP A 138 -20.86 5.96 -1.37
N LEU A 139 -21.49 7.12 -1.50
CA LEU A 139 -22.68 7.49 -0.73
C LEU A 139 -23.97 6.83 -1.24
N GLY A 140 -23.93 6.13 -2.37
CA GLY A 140 -25.10 5.49 -2.99
C GLY A 140 -26.03 6.47 -3.70
N MET A 141 -25.49 7.61 -4.18
CA MET A 141 -26.23 8.65 -4.91
C MET A 141 -26.10 8.54 -6.42
#